data_AF-A0A1F9TZ72-F1
#
_entry.id   AF-A0A1F9TZ72-F1
#
_cell.length_a   1.000
_cell.length_b   1.000
_cell.length_c   1.000
_cell.angle_alpha   90.00
_cell.angle_beta   90.00
_cell.angle_gamma   90.00
#
_symmetry.space_group_name_H-M   'P 1'
#
loop_
_entity.id
_entity.type
_entity.pdbx_description
1 polymer ?
#
loop_
_entity_poly.entity_id
_entity_poly.type
_entity_poly.pdbx_seq_one_letter_code
_entity_poly.pdbx_strand_id
1 'polypeptide(L)'
;MHKVGSLPVVVAAFSILFPATAVAEISKDYSVMGRAAWSAFECSSLASKSNNLKEQERLFLFGYKQGQKFIAAVKAEKIKKEDLSSGVPTVMLLLLQGPTPDFMLGRIFESAQDSALKGIYKVGEHFNSEEEQTSAAKDKFWKFNCQLIGK
;
A
#
# COMPACT_ATOMS: atom_id res chain seq x y z
N MET A 1 14.51 69.27 -34.37
CA MET A 1 15.38 68.34 -33.62
C MET A 1 14.82 68.25 -32.20
N HIS A 2 13.89 67.33 -31.93
CA HIS A 2 14.07 66.04 -31.24
C HIS A 2 14.62 66.16 -29.81
N LYS A 3 13.80 65.85 -28.79
CA LYS A 3 13.74 64.52 -28.14
C LYS A 3 12.68 64.47 -27.04
N VAL A 4 11.72 63.56 -27.21
CA VAL A 4 10.76 63.12 -26.18
C VAL A 4 11.45 62.00 -25.39
N GLY A 5 11.52 62.14 -24.07
CA GLY A 5 12.10 61.14 -23.18
C GLY A 5 11.15 59.97 -22.94
N SER A 6 11.53 58.79 -23.41
CA SER A 6 10.81 57.53 -23.21
C SER A 6 11.09 56.98 -21.81
N LEU A 7 10.05 56.79 -20.99
CA LEU A 7 10.14 56.01 -19.76
C LEU A 7 10.25 54.52 -20.10
N PRO A 8 11.16 53.74 -19.48
CA PRO A 8 11.17 52.30 -19.66
C PRO A 8 10.05 51.67 -18.82
N VAL A 9 9.13 50.98 -19.47
CA VAL A 9 8.16 50.09 -18.82
C VAL A 9 8.94 48.86 -18.35
N VAL A 10 9.17 48.76 -17.04
CA VAL A 10 9.77 47.56 -16.42
C VAL A 10 8.67 46.51 -16.29
N VAL A 11 8.63 45.56 -17.22
CA VAL A 11 7.78 44.37 -17.11
C VAL A 11 8.41 43.42 -16.09
N ALA A 12 7.88 43.42 -14.87
CA ALA A 12 8.25 42.45 -13.86
C ALA A 12 7.73 41.06 -14.27
N ALA A 13 8.61 40.21 -14.76
CA ALA A 13 8.31 38.80 -15.00
C ALA A 13 8.18 38.07 -13.65
N PHE A 14 6.95 37.93 -13.17
CA PHE A 14 6.63 37.05 -12.04
C PHE A 14 6.76 35.60 -12.51
N SER A 15 7.93 34.99 -12.29
CA SER A 15 8.13 33.56 -12.47
C SER A 15 7.31 32.81 -11.41
N ILE A 16 6.14 32.31 -11.79
CA ILE A 16 5.33 31.42 -10.96
C ILE A 16 6.08 30.08 -10.89
N LEU A 17 6.89 29.92 -9.84
CA LEU A 17 7.44 28.63 -9.43
C LEU A 17 6.28 27.77 -8.91
N PHE A 18 5.67 26.98 -9.79
CA PHE A 18 4.66 26.00 -9.39
C PHE A 18 5.30 24.92 -8.49
N PRO A 19 4.61 24.49 -7.41
CA PRO A 19 5.23 23.77 -6.31
C PRO A 19 5.40 22.28 -6.64
N ALA A 20 6.63 21.88 -6.98
CA ALA A 20 7.00 20.48 -7.15
C ALA A 20 6.84 19.64 -5.85
N THR A 21 6.66 20.29 -4.69
CA THR A 21 6.51 19.66 -3.38
C THR A 21 5.18 18.92 -3.22
N ALA A 22 4.07 19.47 -3.74
CA ALA A 22 2.75 18.87 -3.57
C ALA A 22 2.61 17.50 -4.27
N VAL A 23 3.24 17.34 -5.44
CA VAL A 23 3.19 16.07 -6.20
C VAL A 23 4.04 14.98 -5.54
N ALA A 24 5.15 15.35 -4.88
CA ALA A 24 6.02 14.40 -4.21
C ALA A 24 5.33 13.77 -2.97
N GLU A 25 4.68 14.58 -2.14
CA GLU A 25 3.94 14.09 -0.97
C GLU A 25 2.78 13.16 -1.38
N ILE A 26 2.02 13.53 -2.41
CA ILE A 26 0.89 12.74 -2.90
C ILE A 26 1.32 11.36 -3.43
N SER A 27 2.43 11.30 -4.17
CA SER A 27 2.98 10.04 -4.69
C SER A 27 3.35 9.09 -3.56
N LYS A 28 4.05 9.61 -2.55
CA LYS A 28 4.44 8.85 -1.36
C LYS A 28 3.22 8.35 -0.60
N ASP A 29 2.20 9.19 -0.40
CA ASP A 29 0.97 8.80 0.28
C ASP A 29 0.31 7.59 -0.41
N TYR A 30 0.19 7.60 -1.74
CA TYR A 30 -0.36 6.45 -2.46
C TYR A 30 0.49 5.19 -2.32
N SER A 31 1.83 5.30 -2.35
CA SER A 31 2.71 4.15 -2.11
C SER A 31 2.51 3.55 -0.71
N VAL A 32 2.31 4.40 0.30
CA VAL A 32 1.99 3.98 1.67
C VAL A 32 0.65 3.25 1.71
N MET A 33 -0.34 3.66 0.90
CA MET A 33 -1.60 2.91 0.80
C MET A 33 -1.40 1.49 0.24
N GLY A 34 -0.50 1.32 -0.74
CA GLY A 34 -0.14 0.00 -1.26
C GLY A 34 0.46 -0.91 -0.19
N ARG A 35 1.44 -0.40 0.57
CA ARG A 35 2.02 -1.11 1.72
C ARG A 35 0.98 -1.44 2.79
N ALA A 36 0.13 -0.48 3.12
CA ALA A 36 -0.92 -0.66 4.12
C ALA A 36 -1.91 -1.75 3.69
N ALA A 37 -2.26 -1.83 2.41
CA ALA A 37 -3.10 -2.89 1.86
C ALA A 37 -2.48 -4.27 2.04
N TRP A 38 -1.20 -4.43 1.66
CA TRP A 38 -0.46 -5.68 1.82
C TRP A 38 -0.42 -6.13 3.28
N SER A 39 0.06 -5.27 4.18
CA SER A 39 0.18 -5.60 5.60
C SER A 39 -1.18 -5.90 6.25
N ALA A 40 -2.23 -5.20 5.85
CA ALA A 40 -3.57 -5.47 6.34
C ALA A 40 -4.10 -6.84 5.88
N PHE A 41 -3.82 -7.25 4.64
CA PHE A 41 -4.20 -8.59 4.15
C PHE A 41 -3.40 -9.71 4.81
N GLU A 42 -2.11 -9.52 5.05
CA GLU A 42 -1.30 -10.44 5.85
C GLU A 42 -1.91 -10.61 7.25
N CYS A 43 -2.16 -9.50 7.93
CA CYS A 43 -2.74 -9.49 9.27
C CYS A 43 -4.17 -10.04 9.32
N SER A 44 -4.99 -9.78 8.30
CA SER A 44 -6.33 -10.38 8.16
C SER A 44 -6.23 -11.91 8.10
N SER A 45 -5.27 -12.43 7.33
CA SER A 45 -5.05 -13.88 7.20
C SER A 45 -4.58 -14.50 8.51
N LEU A 46 -3.69 -13.83 9.25
CA LEU A 46 -3.28 -14.26 10.59
C LEU A 46 -4.44 -14.24 11.58
N ALA A 47 -5.24 -13.16 11.57
CA ALA A 47 -6.43 -13.04 12.42
C ALA A 47 -7.43 -14.17 12.14
N SER A 48 -7.70 -14.46 10.86
CA SER A 48 -8.51 -15.60 10.43
C SER A 48 -7.99 -16.92 11.02
N LYS A 49 -6.69 -17.19 10.85
CA LYS A 49 -6.08 -18.43 11.32
C LYS A 49 -6.04 -18.56 12.84
N SER A 50 -6.10 -17.43 13.54
CA SER A 50 -6.20 -17.35 15.00
C SER A 50 -7.63 -17.38 15.56
N ASN A 51 -8.64 -17.54 14.69
CA ASN A 51 -10.08 -17.47 15.02
C ASN A 51 -10.53 -16.09 15.53
N ASN A 52 -9.80 -15.02 15.23
CA ASN A 52 -10.18 -13.64 15.55
C ASN A 52 -10.91 -12.99 14.37
N LEU A 53 -12.17 -13.42 14.14
CA LEU A 53 -12.96 -13.01 12.97
C LEU A 53 -13.23 -11.50 12.92
N LYS A 54 -13.37 -10.85 14.09
CA LYS A 54 -13.59 -9.40 14.16
C LYS A 54 -12.40 -8.62 13.61
N GLU A 55 -11.17 -8.99 14.01
CA GLU A 55 -9.98 -8.34 13.48
C GLU A 55 -9.74 -8.73 12.02
N GLN A 56 -10.05 -9.98 11.64
CA GLN A 56 -9.97 -10.43 10.24
C GLN A 56 -10.81 -9.52 9.33
N GLU A 57 -12.09 -9.33 9.64
CA GLU A 57 -12.97 -8.47 8.83
C GLU A 57 -12.49 -7.01 8.81
N ARG A 58 -12.15 -6.45 9.98
CA ARG A 58 -11.67 -5.06 10.09
C ARG A 58 -10.44 -4.81 9.22
N LEU A 59 -9.46 -5.71 9.30
CA LEU A 59 -8.21 -5.61 8.55
C LEU A 59 -8.42 -5.85 7.05
N PHE A 60 -9.28 -6.82 6.68
CA PHE A 60 -9.64 -7.06 5.29
C PHE A 60 -10.26 -5.81 4.66
N LEU A 61 -11.28 -5.22 5.30
CA LEU A 61 -11.96 -4.03 4.79
C LEU A 61 -11.02 -2.82 4.68
N PHE A 62 -10.16 -2.62 5.69
CA PHE A 62 -9.13 -1.58 5.62
C PHE A 62 -8.17 -1.81 4.45
N GLY A 63 -7.63 -3.03 4.32
CA GLY A 63 -6.72 -3.40 3.25
C GLY A 63 -7.34 -3.23 1.86
N TYR A 64 -8.59 -3.67 1.70
CA TYR A 64 -9.36 -3.52 0.47
C TYR A 64 -9.51 -2.04 0.08
N LYS A 65 -9.93 -1.17 1.01
CA LYS A 65 -10.09 0.26 0.77
C LYS A 65 -8.76 0.94 0.40
N GLN A 66 -7.67 0.60 1.09
CA GLN A 66 -6.35 1.16 0.78
C GLN A 66 -5.84 0.67 -0.57
N GLY A 67 -6.04 -0.61 -0.88
CA GLY A 67 -5.65 -1.23 -2.13
C GLY A 67 -6.40 -0.65 -3.34
N GLN A 68 -7.70 -0.40 -3.22
CA GLN A 68 -8.48 0.25 -4.28
C GLN A 68 -7.92 1.64 -4.63
N LYS A 69 -7.61 2.46 -3.61
CA LYS A 69 -7.01 3.78 -3.81
C LYS A 69 -5.63 3.70 -4.46
N PHE A 70 -4.80 2.76 -4.00
CA PHE A 70 -3.48 2.52 -4.57
C PHE A 70 -3.57 2.12 -6.05
N ILE A 71 -4.41 1.14 -6.40
CA ILE A 71 -4.59 0.68 -7.79
C ILE A 71 -5.10 1.81 -8.67
N ALA A 72 -6.06 2.61 -8.19
CA ALA A 72 -6.55 3.77 -8.93
C ALA A 72 -5.43 4.80 -9.19
N ALA A 73 -4.55 5.05 -8.20
CA ALA A 73 -3.41 5.95 -8.34
C ALA A 73 -2.35 5.41 -9.31
N VAL A 74 -2.05 4.10 -9.29
CA VAL A 74 -1.16 3.46 -10.26
C VAL A 74 -1.70 3.61 -11.68
N LYS A 75 -2.99 3.29 -11.89
CA LYS A 75 -3.64 3.41 -13.21
C LYS A 75 -3.70 4.83 -13.73
N ALA A 76 -3.73 5.81 -12.84
CA ALA A 76 -3.71 7.24 -13.17
C ALA A 76 -2.28 7.81 -13.24
N GLU A 77 -1.24 6.97 -13.16
CA GLU A 77 0.18 7.37 -13.19
C GLU A 77 0.54 8.42 -12.13
N LYS A 78 -0.13 8.38 -10.97
CA LYS A 78 0.06 9.34 -9.86
C LYS A 78 1.16 8.95 -8.88
N ILE A 79 1.87 7.85 -9.14
CA ILE A 79 2.92 7.34 -8.25
C ILE A 79 4.22 7.27 -9.04
N LYS A 80 5.24 7.93 -8.52
CA LYS A 80 6.59 7.88 -9.07
C LYS A 80 7.14 6.46 -8.95
N LYS A 81 8.00 6.09 -9.89
CA LYS A 81 8.63 4.76 -9.92
C LYS A 81 9.47 4.49 -8.67
N GLU A 82 10.14 5.53 -8.16
CA GLU A 82 10.98 5.47 -6.97
C GLU A 82 10.14 5.13 -5.73
N ASP A 83 8.97 5.78 -5.58
CA ASP A 83 8.04 5.54 -4.48
C ASP A 83 7.36 4.17 -4.59
N LEU A 84 7.09 3.67 -5.80
CA LEU A 84 6.63 2.28 -5.98
C LEU A 84 7.70 1.28 -5.53
N SER A 85 8.94 1.45 -5.98
CA SER A 85 10.04 0.50 -5.72
C SER A 85 10.49 0.46 -4.26
N SER A 86 10.39 1.58 -3.54
CA SER A 86 10.79 1.69 -2.14
C SER A 86 9.61 1.53 -1.18
N GLY A 87 8.41 1.92 -1.62
CA GLY A 87 7.21 2.02 -0.80
C GLY A 87 6.36 0.76 -0.79
N VAL A 88 6.42 -0.10 -1.81
CA VAL A 88 5.48 -1.22 -1.99
C VAL A 88 6.25 -2.55 -2.17
N PRO A 89 5.77 -3.68 -1.60
CA PRO A 89 6.37 -4.98 -1.88
C PRO A 89 6.41 -5.29 -3.38
N THR A 90 7.57 -5.69 -3.91
CA THR A 90 7.76 -5.97 -5.34
C THR A 90 6.75 -6.99 -5.87
N VAL A 91 6.44 -8.02 -5.07
CA VAL A 91 5.45 -9.04 -5.44
C VAL A 91 4.08 -8.42 -5.71
N MET A 92 3.64 -7.44 -4.91
CA MET A 92 2.37 -6.76 -5.12
C MET A 92 2.33 -6.05 -6.48
N LEU A 93 3.43 -5.42 -6.90
CA LEU A 93 3.52 -4.75 -8.20
C LEU A 93 3.36 -5.72 -9.36
N LEU A 94 3.89 -6.94 -9.24
CA LEU A 94 3.75 -8.00 -10.25
C LEU A 94 2.31 -8.53 -10.35
N LEU A 95 1.50 -8.35 -9.30
CA LEU A 95 0.12 -8.81 -9.20
C LEU A 95 -0.91 -7.78 -9.68
N LEU A 96 -0.49 -6.57 -10.08
CA LEU A 96 -1.36 -5.50 -10.61
C LEU A 96 -1.89 -5.76 -12.04
N GLN A 97 -1.89 -7.02 -12.48
CA GLN A 97 -2.38 -7.45 -13.78
C GLN A 97 -3.78 -8.03 -13.63
N GLY A 98 -4.66 -7.72 -14.59
CA GLY A 98 -6.02 -8.26 -14.65
C GLY A 98 -7.04 -7.23 -15.14
N PRO A 99 -8.29 -7.68 -15.38
CA PRO A 99 -9.31 -6.85 -16.00
C PRO A 99 -9.90 -5.78 -15.07
N THR A 100 -9.96 -6.03 -13.76
CA THR A 100 -10.61 -5.14 -12.78
C THR A 100 -9.75 -4.93 -11.54
N PRO A 101 -9.92 -3.79 -10.83
CA PRO A 101 -9.26 -3.58 -9.53
C PRO A 101 -9.57 -4.69 -8.51
N ASP A 102 -10.79 -5.20 -8.48
CA ASP A 102 -11.17 -6.28 -7.54
C ASP A 102 -10.44 -7.59 -7.82
N PHE A 103 -10.28 -7.94 -9.11
CA PHE A 103 -9.49 -9.12 -9.47
C PHE A 103 -8.03 -8.96 -9.07
N MET A 104 -7.43 -7.77 -9.30
CA MET A 104 -6.07 -7.47 -8.84
C MET A 104 -5.96 -7.60 -7.32
N LEU A 105 -6.93 -7.07 -6.56
CA LEU A 105 -6.95 -7.18 -5.10
C LEU A 105 -7.13 -8.61 -4.61
N GLY A 106 -7.93 -9.42 -5.29
CA GLY A 106 -8.05 -10.85 -4.99
C GLY A 106 -6.72 -11.58 -5.09
N ARG A 107 -5.95 -11.33 -6.16
CA ARG A 107 -4.60 -11.88 -6.33
C ARG A 107 -3.62 -11.38 -5.29
N ILE A 108 -3.68 -10.09 -4.95
CA ILE A 108 -2.82 -9.50 -3.92
C ILE A 108 -3.15 -10.10 -2.54
N PHE A 109 -4.43 -10.27 -2.22
CA PHE A 109 -4.87 -10.87 -0.96
C PHE A 109 -4.39 -12.32 -0.84
N GLU A 110 -4.54 -13.12 -1.89
CA GLU A 110 -4.07 -14.51 -1.91
C GLU A 110 -2.55 -14.60 -1.71
N SER A 111 -1.77 -13.79 -2.41
CA SER A 111 -0.31 -13.77 -2.23
C SER A 111 0.13 -13.27 -0.84
N ALA A 112 -0.56 -12.28 -0.29
CA ALA A 112 -0.32 -11.79 1.07
C ALA A 112 -0.69 -12.86 2.11
N GLN A 113 -1.76 -13.63 1.88
CA GLN A 113 -2.12 -14.77 2.72
C GLN A 113 -1.02 -15.82 2.74
N ASP A 114 -0.53 -16.23 1.57
CA ASP A 114 0.56 -17.18 1.45
C ASP A 114 1.84 -16.70 2.16
N SER A 115 2.18 -15.42 2.00
CA SER A 115 3.29 -14.77 2.71
C SER A 115 3.12 -14.87 4.23
N ALA A 116 1.95 -14.49 4.74
CA ALA A 116 1.67 -14.48 6.17
C ALA A 116 1.67 -15.89 6.80
N LEU A 117 1.05 -16.84 6.11
CA LEU A 117 0.86 -18.21 6.60
C LEU A 117 2.06 -19.13 6.32
N LYS A 118 3.09 -18.64 5.63
CA LYS A 118 4.34 -19.36 5.42
C LYS A 118 4.95 -19.81 6.76
N GLY A 119 5.18 -21.11 6.90
CA GLY A 119 5.72 -21.71 8.13
C GLY A 119 4.72 -21.86 9.28
N ILE A 120 3.43 -21.54 9.06
CA ILE A 120 2.37 -21.83 10.05
C ILE A 120 1.88 -23.27 9.89
N TYR A 121 1.67 -23.74 8.67
CA TYR A 121 1.16 -25.10 8.42
C TYR A 121 2.19 -26.20 8.66
N LYS A 122 3.48 -25.90 8.46
CA LYS A 122 4.56 -26.86 8.57
C LYS A 122 5.86 -26.23 9.05
N VAL A 123 6.64 -26.99 9.82
CA VAL A 123 8.01 -26.66 10.22
C VAL A 123 8.92 -27.82 9.82
N GLY A 124 9.81 -27.58 8.85
CA GLY A 124 10.53 -28.67 8.18
C GLY A 124 9.55 -29.61 7.47
N GLU A 125 9.66 -30.91 7.79
CA GLU A 125 8.79 -31.98 7.28
C GLU A 125 7.57 -32.26 8.19
N HIS A 126 7.45 -31.56 9.32
CA HIS A 126 6.35 -31.77 10.27
C HIS A 126 5.16 -30.85 9.97
N PHE A 127 3.97 -31.43 9.86
CA PHE A 127 2.71 -30.68 9.81
C PHE A 127 2.27 -30.33 11.22
N ASN A 128 2.04 -29.04 11.45
CA ASN A 128 1.59 -28.55 12.75
C ASN A 128 0.13 -28.95 12.97
N SER A 129 -0.23 -29.29 14.20
CA SER A 129 -1.63 -29.42 14.64
C SER A 129 -2.40 -28.11 14.51
N GLU A 130 -3.74 -28.16 14.54
CA GLU A 130 -4.55 -26.94 14.48
C GLU A 130 -4.23 -25.96 15.63
N GLU A 131 -3.98 -26.48 16.83
CA GLU A 131 -3.64 -25.68 18.01
C GLU A 131 -2.29 -24.97 17.85
N GLU A 132 -1.29 -25.66 17.33
CA GLU A 132 0.02 -25.07 17.02
C GLU A 132 -0.09 -24.02 15.92
N GLN A 133 -0.87 -24.28 14.87
CA GLN A 133 -1.11 -23.32 13.80
C GLN A 133 -1.80 -22.05 14.32
N THR A 134 -2.83 -22.19 15.16
CA THR A 134 -3.53 -21.07 15.78
C THR A 134 -2.60 -20.27 16.70
N SER A 135 -1.77 -20.94 17.50
CA SER A 135 -0.80 -20.29 18.38
C SER A 135 0.26 -19.52 17.59
N ALA A 136 0.85 -20.15 16.57
CA ALA A 136 1.82 -19.49 15.68
C ALA A 136 1.22 -18.29 14.93
N ALA A 137 -0.05 -18.37 14.52
CA ALA A 137 -0.76 -17.25 13.90
C ALA A 137 -0.96 -16.07 14.86
N LYS A 138 -1.34 -16.34 16.12
CA LYS A 138 -1.47 -15.31 17.17
C LYS A 138 -0.13 -14.63 17.42
N ASP A 139 0.95 -15.39 17.53
CA ASP A 139 2.28 -14.85 17.79
C ASP A 139 2.74 -13.94 16.65
N LYS A 140 2.57 -14.38 15.39
CA LYS A 140 2.87 -13.54 14.23
C LYS A 140 2.00 -12.29 14.18
N PHE A 141 0.70 -12.41 14.50
CA PHE A 141 -0.23 -11.28 14.51
C PHE A 141 0.27 -10.18 15.46
N TRP A 142 0.67 -10.54 16.67
CA TRP A 142 1.24 -9.59 17.63
C TRP A 142 2.59 -9.04 17.19
N LYS A 143 3.48 -9.90 16.68
CA LYS A 143 4.81 -9.49 16.21
C LYS A 143 4.75 -8.50 15.05
N PHE A 144 3.73 -8.60 14.19
CA PHE A 144 3.52 -7.67 13.08
C PHE A 144 2.76 -6.41 13.48
N ASN A 145 2.44 -6.24 14.76
CA ASN A 145 1.66 -5.11 15.27
C ASN A 145 0.32 -4.94 14.54
N CYS A 146 -0.32 -6.04 14.16
CA CYS A 146 -1.55 -6.03 13.38
C CYS A 146 -2.68 -5.23 14.06
N GLN A 147 -2.68 -5.15 15.39
CA GLN A 147 -3.60 -4.36 16.19
C GLN A 147 -3.49 -2.84 15.97
N LEU A 148 -2.41 -2.34 15.35
CA LEU A 148 -2.19 -0.91 15.09
C LEU A 148 -2.59 -0.49 13.67
N ILE A 149 -2.77 -1.44 12.75
CA ILE A 149 -3.07 -1.13 11.35
C ILE A 149 -4.47 -0.52 11.25
N GLY A 150 -4.58 0.67 10.65
CA GLY A 150 -5.85 1.31 10.34
C GLY A 150 -6.63 1.83 11.56
N LYS A 151 -5.92 2.22 12.63
CA LYS A 151 -6.46 2.91 13.79
C LYS A 151 -6.12 4.39 13.78
#